data_AF-A0A915NL22-F1
#
_entry.id   AF-A0A915NL22-F1
#
_cell.length_a   1.000
_cell.length_b   1.000
_cell.length_c   1.000
_cell.angle_alpha   90.00
_cell.angle_beta   90.00
_cell.angle_gamma   90.00
#
_symmetry.space_group_name_H-M   'P 1'
#
loop_
_entity.id
_entity.type
_entity.pdbx_description
1 polymer ?
#
loop_
_entity_poly.entity_id
_entity_poly.type
_entity_poly.pdbx_seq_one_letter_code
_entity_poly.pdbx_strand_id
1 'polypeptide(L)'
;MFGSYLNLVMSLLFLDVFVFSQQNEKKNLTATTNNLPKIVRQRLLEDALLPCNSSNGTDLELIEWWYKRIGGVYIGAFNATSRHVHTNWTKDGAYQIADNGSLIIHNVRRELVERYECLSKFLNGNQTRNSILLRLDFSFWYAPEPFSLFYERLNRVRSLERKRLSRVRAMLVAMEKYRQKHMESLHEGYNRRMSTFRENYHNQVETIRNSYLESSERFRDYRQAQKENVQQHLDGYYQQISRLREFGHKRVEHLWESYEKSVNAVRTFTLEQRLKILN
;
A
#
# COMPACT_ATOMS: atom_id res chain seq x y z
N MET A 1 28.50 -3.14 30.82
CA MET A 1 28.29 -2.15 31.90
C MET A 1 28.89 -0.79 31.54
N PHE A 2 28.46 -0.16 30.44
CA PHE A 2 28.97 1.17 30.03
C PHE A 2 27.85 2.16 29.62
N GLY A 3 26.58 1.75 29.66
CA GLY A 3 25.44 2.58 29.22
C GLY A 3 24.84 3.51 30.28
N SER A 4 25.30 3.46 31.53
CA SER A 4 24.72 4.22 32.65
C SER A 4 25.45 5.53 32.98
N TYR A 5 26.68 5.73 32.51
CA TYR A 5 27.48 6.92 32.84
C TYR A 5 27.23 8.11 31.90
N LEU A 6 26.78 7.88 30.67
CA LEU A 6 26.49 8.95 29.70
C LEU A 6 25.23 9.77 30.02
N ASN A 7 24.28 9.21 30.77
CA ASN A 7 23.06 9.91 31.16
C ASN A 7 23.25 10.87 32.35
N LEU A 8 24.26 10.63 33.20
CA LEU A 8 24.56 11.50 34.35
C LEU A 8 25.35 12.74 33.94
N VAL A 9 26.29 12.61 33.01
CA VAL A 9 27.12 13.74 32.54
C VAL A 9 26.30 14.76 31.73
N MET A 10 25.28 14.33 30.98
CA MET A 10 24.38 15.24 30.27
C MET A 10 23.39 15.97 31.19
N SER A 11 23.15 15.50 32.42
CA SER A 11 22.27 16.18 33.37
C SER A 11 22.94 17.35 34.11
N LEU A 12 24.27 17.27 34.29
CA LEU A 12 25.04 18.29 35.02
C LEU A 12 25.37 19.51 34.14
N LEU A 13 25.54 19.34 32.83
CA LEU A 13 25.83 20.45 31.92
C LEU A 13 24.61 21.35 31.63
N PHE A 14 23.38 20.91 31.94
CA PHE A 14 22.17 21.72 31.77
C PHE A 14 21.86 22.61 32.98
N LEU A 15 22.44 22.35 34.15
CA LEU A 15 22.19 23.15 35.36
C LEU A 15 23.10 24.37 35.48
N ASP A 16 24.33 24.32 34.95
CA ASP A 16 25.26 25.46 35.07
C ASP A 16 24.98 26.61 34.09
N VAL A 17 24.33 26.33 32.95
CA VAL A 17 23.90 27.38 32.00
C VAL A 17 22.71 28.17 32.52
N PHE A 18 21.90 27.60 33.42
CA PHE A 18 20.69 28.25 33.93
C PHE A 18 20.96 29.23 35.09
N VAL A 19 22.06 29.06 35.82
CA VAL A 19 22.40 29.93 36.96
C VAL A 19 23.00 31.27 36.50
N PHE A 20 23.67 31.33 35.36
CA PHE A 20 24.29 32.57 34.86
C PHE A 20 23.33 33.60 34.25
N SER A 21 22.07 33.25 33.96
CA SER A 21 21.08 34.18 33.38
C SER A 21 20.30 35.01 34.42
N GLN A 22 20.41 34.72 35.72
CA GLN A 22 19.58 35.36 36.77
C GLN A 22 20.27 36.52 37.51
N GLN A 23 21.55 36.82 37.22
CA GLN A 23 22.29 37.88 37.94
C GLN A 23 22.41 39.23 37.20
N ASN A 24 21.87 39.37 35.99
CA ASN A 24 21.94 40.61 35.21
C ASN A 24 20.59 41.33 35.06
N GLU A 25 19.86 41.56 36.16
CA GLU A 25 18.71 42.49 36.11
C GLU A 25 18.43 43.22 37.44
N LYS A 26 19.46 43.44 38.26
CA LYS A 26 19.38 44.30 39.45
C LYS A 26 20.45 45.39 39.47
N LYS A 27 20.60 46.12 38.38
CA LYS A 27 21.24 47.44 38.41
C LYS A 27 20.45 48.40 37.52
N ASN A 28 20.06 49.52 38.11
CA ASN A 28 19.47 50.73 37.52
C ASN A 28 17.99 50.97 37.88
N LEU A 29 17.74 51.23 39.18
CA LEU A 29 16.60 52.05 39.58
C LEU A 29 17.08 53.18 40.50
N THR A 30 17.79 54.13 39.90
CA THR A 30 17.92 55.50 40.43
C THR A 30 17.96 56.44 39.23
N ALA A 31 16.77 56.74 38.68
CA ALA A 31 16.60 57.82 37.71
C ALA A 31 15.17 58.38 37.85
N THR A 32 15.10 59.45 38.65
CA THR A 32 14.29 60.65 38.42
C THR A 32 12.98 60.44 37.65
N THR A 33 11.91 60.15 38.41
CA THR A 33 10.51 60.32 37.98
C THR A 33 10.35 61.76 37.50
N ASN A 34 9.88 62.00 36.28
CA ASN A 34 8.50 62.47 36.12
C ASN A 34 7.89 62.25 34.73
N ASN A 35 8.51 61.50 33.81
CA ASN A 35 7.98 61.35 32.44
C ASN A 35 8.12 59.95 31.81
N LEU A 36 8.32 58.89 32.61
CA LEU A 36 8.34 57.52 32.09
C LEU A 36 6.91 56.97 31.95
N PRO A 37 6.55 56.37 30.81
CA PRO A 37 5.22 55.79 30.62
C PRO A 37 5.05 54.60 31.57
N LYS A 38 3.87 54.50 32.20
CA LYS A 38 3.52 53.36 33.04
C LYS A 38 3.42 52.10 32.18
N ILE A 39 4.16 51.04 32.52
CA ILE A 39 4.14 49.80 31.76
C ILE A 39 3.04 48.90 32.33
N VAL A 40 2.09 48.49 31.48
CA VAL A 40 1.08 47.48 31.79
C VAL A 40 1.42 46.22 31.01
N ARG A 41 1.56 45.09 31.70
CA ARG A 41 1.87 43.79 31.10
C ARG A 41 0.61 42.92 31.11
N GLN A 42 0.18 42.42 29.95
CA GLN A 42 -1.00 41.55 29.81
C GLN A 42 -0.68 40.33 28.97
N ARG A 43 -1.33 39.20 29.25
CA ARG A 43 -1.21 37.98 28.43
C ARG A 43 -1.92 38.13 27.09
N LEU A 44 -1.49 37.32 26.13
CA LEU A 44 -2.10 37.27 24.79
C LEU A 44 -3.52 36.70 24.88
N LEU A 45 -4.46 37.29 24.13
CA LEU A 45 -5.88 36.93 24.09
C LEU A 45 -6.67 37.14 25.40
N GLU A 46 -6.06 37.77 26.40
CA GLU A 46 -6.77 38.24 27.59
C GLU A 46 -7.07 39.74 27.48
N ASP A 47 -7.99 40.22 28.30
CA ASP A 47 -8.40 41.62 28.32
C ASP A 47 -7.42 42.45 29.18
N ALA A 48 -6.99 43.61 28.66
CA ALA A 48 -6.17 44.56 29.41
C ALA A 48 -7.02 45.73 29.92
N LEU A 49 -6.84 46.09 31.20
CA LEU A 49 -7.40 47.30 31.78
C LEU A 49 -6.32 48.37 31.91
N LEU A 50 -6.52 49.51 31.26
CA LEU A 50 -5.63 50.67 31.33
C LEU A 50 -6.31 51.76 32.19
N PRO A 51 -5.88 51.93 33.45
CA PRO A 51 -6.43 52.96 34.32
C PRO A 51 -5.82 54.32 33.97
N CYS A 52 -6.67 55.35 33.86
CA CYS A 52 -6.21 56.73 33.78
C CYS A 52 -6.00 57.27 35.20
N ASN A 53 -4.75 57.50 35.60
CA ASN A 53 -4.44 57.93 36.97
C ASN A 53 -4.73 59.43 37.14
N SER A 54 -5.97 59.79 37.46
CA SER A 54 -6.34 61.15 37.85
C SER A 54 -6.16 61.28 39.36
N SER A 55 -5.16 62.05 39.80
CA SER A 55 -4.77 62.11 41.21
C SER A 55 -5.76 62.82 42.14
N ASN A 56 -6.82 63.44 41.61
CA ASN A 56 -7.87 64.09 42.41
C ASN A 56 -9.25 63.68 41.88
N GLY A 57 -9.92 62.77 42.58
CA GLY A 57 -11.15 62.10 42.12
C GLY A 57 -12.44 62.92 42.16
N THR A 58 -12.43 64.18 42.62
CA THR A 58 -13.66 64.97 42.84
C THR A 58 -13.96 65.99 41.74
N ASP A 59 -12.95 66.45 41.01
CA ASP A 59 -13.07 67.60 40.09
C ASP A 59 -12.91 67.19 38.62
N LEU A 60 -13.03 65.91 38.31
CA LEU A 60 -12.84 65.38 36.97
C LEU A 60 -14.07 65.68 36.09
N GLU A 61 -13.85 66.28 34.92
CA GLU A 61 -14.90 66.60 33.95
C GLU A 61 -14.91 65.58 32.80
N LEU A 62 -13.75 65.35 32.18
CA LEU A 62 -13.63 64.55 30.97
C LEU A 62 -12.32 63.75 30.96
N ILE A 63 -12.41 62.47 30.59
CA ILE A 63 -11.26 61.63 30.24
C ILE A 63 -11.29 61.34 28.76
N GLU A 64 -10.22 61.65 28.04
CA GLU A 64 -10.05 61.30 26.63
C GLU A 64 -8.96 60.24 26.47
N TRP A 65 -9.18 59.30 25.56
CA TRP A 65 -8.22 58.24 25.23
C TRP A 65 -7.68 58.38 23.82
N TRP A 66 -6.37 58.29 23.71
CA TRP A 66 -5.62 58.44 22.48
C TRP A 66 -4.68 57.24 22.26
N TYR A 67 -4.73 56.70 21.06
CA TYR A 67 -3.80 55.69 20.57
C TYR A 67 -2.60 56.38 19.91
N LYS A 68 -1.42 56.31 20.53
CA LYS A 68 -0.23 57.03 20.09
C LYS A 68 0.61 56.17 19.13
N ARG A 69 0.20 56.16 17.87
CA ARG A 69 1.05 55.82 16.71
C ARG A 69 1.31 57.11 15.91
N ILE A 70 1.88 57.04 14.71
CA ILE A 70 2.07 58.18 13.81
C ILE A 70 0.75 58.96 13.67
N GLY A 71 0.74 60.24 14.04
CA GLY A 71 -0.43 61.13 13.97
C GLY A 71 -1.34 61.16 15.22
N GLY A 72 -1.36 60.10 16.04
CA GLY A 72 -2.25 59.97 17.21
C GLY A 72 -3.73 59.83 16.82
N VAL A 73 -4.35 58.71 17.18
CA VAL A 73 -5.76 58.44 16.85
C VAL A 73 -6.61 58.58 18.11
N TYR A 74 -7.65 59.41 18.04
CA TYR A 74 -8.62 59.57 19.11
C TYR A 74 -9.54 58.33 19.19
N ILE A 75 -9.58 57.68 20.35
CA ILE A 75 -10.40 56.48 20.57
C ILE A 75 -11.80 56.90 21.03
N GLY A 76 -11.87 57.74 22.06
CA GLY A 76 -13.12 58.16 22.67
C GLY A 76 -12.91 58.93 23.96
N ALA A 77 -14.00 59.33 24.58
CA ALA A 77 -14.00 60.02 25.86
C ALA A 77 -15.08 59.52 26.81
N PHE A 78 -14.83 59.72 28.09
CA PHE A 78 -15.76 59.51 29.18
C PHE A 78 -16.01 60.84 29.89
N ASN A 79 -17.27 61.28 29.88
CA ASN A 79 -17.69 62.46 30.63
C ASN A 79 -18.09 62.04 32.05
N ALA A 80 -17.38 62.53 33.05
CA ALA A 80 -17.59 62.15 34.44
C ALA A 80 -18.86 62.79 35.03
N THR A 81 -19.25 63.98 34.55
CA THR A 81 -20.45 64.71 35.02
C THR A 81 -21.74 64.03 34.56
N SER A 82 -21.80 63.62 33.30
CA SER A 82 -22.97 62.93 32.73
C SER A 82 -22.90 61.41 32.81
N ARG A 83 -21.75 60.85 33.22
CA ARG A 83 -21.40 59.42 33.17
C ARG A 83 -21.65 58.80 31.79
N HIS A 84 -21.49 59.59 30.74
CA HIS A 84 -21.66 59.12 29.37
C HIS A 84 -20.31 58.76 28.76
N VAL A 85 -20.22 57.52 28.28
CA VAL A 85 -19.11 57.05 27.45
C VAL A 85 -19.40 57.35 25.97
N HIS A 86 -18.45 57.97 25.28
CA HIS A 86 -18.49 58.20 23.85
C HIS A 86 -17.26 57.56 23.19
N THR A 87 -17.47 56.55 22.34
CA THR A 87 -16.42 55.91 21.54
C THR A 87 -16.54 56.37 20.08
N ASN A 88 -15.47 56.96 19.54
CA ASN A 88 -15.42 57.44 18.16
C ASN A 88 -14.81 56.38 17.23
N TRP A 89 -13.69 55.77 17.65
CA TRP A 89 -12.98 54.81 16.82
C TRP A 89 -12.52 53.59 17.63
N THR A 90 -12.69 52.40 17.05
CA THR A 90 -12.22 51.14 17.62
C THR A 90 -11.45 50.35 16.58
N LYS A 91 -10.33 49.73 16.97
CA LYS A 91 -9.58 48.82 16.11
C LYS A 91 -10.19 47.43 16.22
N ASP A 92 -10.94 47.00 15.19
CA ASP A 92 -11.67 45.72 15.16
C ASP A 92 -12.60 45.49 16.37
N GLY A 93 -13.19 46.54 16.94
CA GLY A 93 -14.02 46.42 18.15
C GLY A 93 -13.23 46.07 19.43
N ALA A 94 -11.91 46.18 19.43
CA ALA A 94 -11.08 45.79 20.58
C ALA A 94 -11.11 46.81 21.73
N TYR A 95 -11.57 48.04 21.52
CA TYR A 95 -11.54 49.10 22.53
C TYR A 95 -12.92 49.33 23.13
N GLN A 96 -13.00 49.28 24.45
CA GLN A 96 -14.18 49.66 25.22
C GLN A 96 -13.77 50.59 26.35
N ILE A 97 -14.45 51.73 26.51
CA ILE A 97 -14.25 52.60 27.67
C ILE A 97 -15.26 52.18 28.74
N ALA A 98 -14.76 51.87 29.93
CA ALA A 98 -15.56 51.48 31.07
C ALA A 98 -16.28 52.68 31.70
N ASP A 99 -17.29 52.41 32.51
CA ASP A 99 -18.09 53.43 33.21
C ASP A 99 -17.30 54.24 34.25
N ASN A 100 -16.07 53.82 34.56
CA ASN A 100 -15.12 54.55 35.41
C ASN A 100 -14.08 55.36 34.61
N GLY A 101 -14.23 55.46 33.28
CA GLY A 101 -13.31 56.16 32.39
C GLY A 101 -12.01 55.44 32.07
N SER A 102 -11.83 54.19 32.53
CA SER A 102 -10.68 53.36 32.15
C SER A 102 -10.87 52.75 30.75
N LEU A 103 -9.78 52.52 30.03
CA LEU A 103 -9.82 51.85 28.74
C LEU A 103 -9.62 50.34 28.91
N ILE A 104 -10.58 49.55 28.45
CA ILE A 104 -10.51 48.11 28.33
C ILE A 104 -10.12 47.78 26.89
N ILE A 105 -9.10 46.94 26.74
CA ILE A 105 -8.67 46.40 25.45
C ILE A 105 -8.96 44.91 25.46
N HIS A 106 -9.96 44.50 24.68
CA HIS A 106 -10.36 43.10 24.58
C HIS A 106 -9.40 42.29 23.72
N ASN A 107 -9.20 41.03 24.11
CA ASN A 107 -8.49 40.03 23.32
C ASN A 107 -7.14 40.57 22.81
N VAL A 108 -6.24 40.90 23.74
CA VAL A 108 -4.99 41.61 23.43
C VAL A 108 -4.15 40.81 22.42
N ARG A 109 -3.87 41.45 21.28
CA ARG A 109 -3.07 40.94 20.16
C ARG A 109 -1.77 41.73 20.02
N ARG A 110 -0.79 41.18 19.30
CA ARG A 110 0.51 41.85 19.03
C ARG A 110 0.34 43.24 18.40
N GLU A 111 -0.70 43.42 17.61
CA GLU A 111 -0.99 44.68 16.90
C GLU A 111 -1.58 45.79 17.78
N LEU A 112 -1.94 45.46 19.03
CA LEU A 112 -2.48 46.39 20.04
C LEU A 112 -1.39 46.80 21.05
N VAL A 113 -0.18 46.25 20.93
CA VAL A 113 0.96 46.56 21.81
C VAL A 113 1.57 47.89 21.40
N GLU A 114 1.09 48.96 22.03
CA GLU A 114 1.48 50.33 21.71
C GLU A 114 1.44 51.25 22.93
N ARG A 115 1.77 52.53 22.70
CA ARG A 115 1.58 53.60 23.68
C ARG A 115 0.16 54.16 23.59
N TYR A 116 -0.51 54.20 24.73
CA TYR A 116 -1.81 54.83 24.92
C TYR A 116 -1.64 56.05 25.80
N GLU A 117 -2.32 57.13 25.48
CA GLU A 117 -2.33 58.36 26.26
C GLU A 117 -3.74 58.63 26.74
N CYS A 118 -3.90 58.93 28.03
CA CYS A 118 -5.15 59.47 28.55
C CYS A 118 -4.96 60.93 28.95
N LEU A 119 -5.95 61.76 28.61
CA LEU A 119 -6.03 63.16 29.01
C LEU A 119 -7.18 63.32 29.98
N SER A 120 -6.87 63.67 31.22
CA SER A 120 -7.88 64.02 32.21
C SER A 120 -8.01 65.54 32.24
N LYS A 121 -9.21 66.05 31.96
CA LYS A 121 -9.57 67.46 32.10
C LYS A 121 -10.39 67.64 33.37
N PHE A 122 -9.96 68.60 34.19
CA PHE A 122 -10.63 68.95 35.44
C PHE A 122 -11.50 70.18 35.23
N LEU A 123 -12.55 70.33 36.04
CA LEU A 123 -13.44 71.50 36.04
C LEU A 123 -12.68 72.83 36.24
N ASN A 124 -11.54 72.77 36.92
CA ASN A 124 -10.66 73.92 37.17
C ASN A 124 -9.84 74.33 35.92
N GLY A 125 -10.04 73.66 34.78
CA GLY A 125 -9.29 73.88 33.53
C GLY A 125 -7.93 73.18 33.46
N ASN A 126 -7.45 72.62 34.58
CA ASN A 126 -6.22 71.83 34.60
C ASN A 126 -6.36 70.57 33.74
N GLN A 127 -5.24 70.14 33.16
CA GLN A 127 -5.20 68.92 32.36
C GLN A 127 -3.97 68.08 32.72
N THR A 128 -4.16 66.78 32.90
CA THR A 128 -3.07 65.83 33.11
C THR A 128 -3.02 64.81 31.99
N ARG A 129 -1.81 64.58 31.46
CA ARG A 129 -1.56 63.60 30.41
C ARG A 129 -0.78 62.43 31.00
N ASN A 130 -1.37 61.24 30.98
CA ASN A 130 -0.68 60.03 31.39
C ASN A 130 -0.40 59.15 30.19
N SER A 131 0.86 58.78 30.01
CA SER A 131 1.29 57.82 29.00
C SER A 131 1.38 56.42 29.60
N ILE A 132 0.77 55.44 28.94
CA ILE A 132 0.77 54.02 29.32
C ILE A 132 1.32 53.22 28.15
N LEU A 133 2.27 52.33 28.42
CA LEU A 133 2.82 51.40 27.44
C LEU A 133 2.27 50.00 27.70
N LEU A 134 1.44 49.49 26.80
CA LEU A 134 0.99 48.11 26.85
C LEU A 134 2.11 47.19 26.35
N ARG A 135 2.41 46.13 27.08
CA ARG A 135 3.34 45.07 26.68
C ARG A 135 2.70 43.71 26.86
N LEU A 136 3.05 42.77 25.97
CA LEU A 136 2.67 41.37 26.16
C LEU A 136 3.54 40.72 27.22
N ASP A 137 2.91 40.03 28.15
CA ASP A 137 3.59 39.19 29.14
C ASP A 137 3.81 37.79 28.59
N PHE A 138 5.06 37.44 28.35
CA PHE A 138 5.47 36.09 27.93
C PHE A 138 6.03 35.27 29.09
N SER A 139 5.98 35.76 30.34
CA SER A 139 6.50 35.04 31.51
C SER A 139 5.87 33.65 31.69
N PHE A 140 4.60 33.47 31.29
CA PHE A 140 3.91 32.18 31.29
C PHE A 140 4.61 31.11 30.42
N TRP A 141 5.29 31.50 29.34
CA TRP A 141 6.02 30.57 28.47
C TRP A 141 7.23 29.94 29.17
N TYR A 142 7.72 30.58 30.22
CA TYR A 142 8.83 30.11 31.04
C TYR A 142 8.38 29.60 32.41
N ALA A 143 7.07 29.63 32.70
CA ALA A 143 6.53 28.89 33.83
C ALA A 143 6.68 27.39 33.53
N PRO A 144 7.17 26.57 34.47
CA PRO A 144 7.19 25.14 34.28
C PRO A 144 5.74 24.66 34.07
N GLU A 145 5.39 24.26 32.84
CA GLU A 145 4.08 23.70 32.56
C GLU A 145 3.83 22.47 33.46
N PRO A 146 2.57 22.22 33.87
CA PRO A 146 2.26 20.95 34.50
C PRO A 146 2.63 19.82 33.54
N PHE A 147 3.40 18.86 34.06
CA PHE A 147 3.96 17.68 33.36
C PHE A 147 2.96 16.98 32.42
N SER A 148 1.66 17.08 32.66
CA SER A 148 0.58 16.52 31.84
C SER A 148 0.55 16.98 30.38
N LEU A 149 0.79 18.27 30.10
CA LEU A 149 0.69 18.82 28.73
C LEU A 149 1.86 18.39 27.84
N PHE A 150 3.04 18.26 28.43
CA PHE A 150 4.24 17.72 27.76
C PHE A 150 4.04 16.26 27.35
N TYR A 151 3.48 15.42 28.24
CA TYR A 151 3.19 14.03 27.93
C TYR A 151 2.18 13.89 26.80
N GLU A 152 1.18 14.76 26.75
CA GLU A 152 0.16 14.71 25.71
C GLU A 152 0.71 15.07 24.32
N ARG A 153 1.60 16.07 24.25
CA ARG A 153 2.32 16.42 23.01
C ARG A 153 3.27 15.30 22.57
N LEU A 154 4.05 14.73 23.48
CA LEU A 154 4.93 13.60 23.16
C LEU A 154 4.13 12.38 22.70
N ASN A 155 3.01 12.09 23.34
CA ASN A 155 2.14 10.98 22.94
C ASN A 155 1.53 11.20 21.56
N ARG A 156 1.19 12.44 21.19
CA ARG A 156 0.74 12.80 19.83
C ARG A 156 1.82 12.56 18.78
N VAL A 157 3.04 13.02 19.01
CA VAL A 157 4.18 12.80 18.08
C VAL A 157 4.45 11.30 17.94
N ARG A 158 4.56 10.58 19.06
CA ARG A 158 4.78 9.12 19.08
C ARG A 158 3.63 8.35 18.42
N SER A 159 2.40 8.83 18.51
CA SER A 159 1.24 8.23 17.83
C SER A 159 1.32 8.41 16.31
N LEU A 160 1.71 9.61 15.85
CA LEU A 160 1.90 9.90 14.43
C LEU A 160 3.02 9.08 13.81
N GLU A 161 4.16 8.98 14.49
CA GLU A 161 5.28 8.14 14.05
C GLU A 161 4.92 6.66 13.98
N ARG A 162 4.20 6.13 14.99
CA ARG A 162 3.70 4.75 14.96
C ARG A 162 2.78 4.50 13.77
N LYS A 163 1.86 5.43 13.47
CA LYS A 163 0.97 5.33 12.30
C LYS A 163 1.75 5.35 10.99
N ARG A 164 2.75 6.24 10.84
CA ARG A 164 3.60 6.32 9.65
C ARG A 164 4.42 5.04 9.47
N LEU A 165 5.08 4.56 10.52
CA LEU A 165 5.88 3.34 10.50
C LEU A 165 5.02 2.10 10.19
N SER A 166 3.81 2.04 10.75
CA SER A 166 2.85 0.96 10.45
C SER A 166 2.48 0.92 8.97
N ARG A 167 2.25 2.08 8.34
CA ARG A 167 1.93 2.15 6.89
C ARG A 167 3.11 1.70 6.03
N VAL A 168 4.32 2.17 6.36
CA VAL A 168 5.55 1.76 5.65
C VAL A 168 5.76 0.26 5.76
N ARG A 169 5.60 -0.32 6.96
CA ARG A 169 5.70 -1.78 7.16
C ARG A 169 4.65 -2.54 6.34
N ALA A 170 3.40 -2.09 6.33
CA ALA A 170 2.34 -2.73 5.55
C ALA A 170 2.65 -2.70 4.04
N MET A 171 3.17 -1.58 3.54
CA MET A 171 3.61 -1.44 2.15
C MET A 171 4.77 -2.39 1.82
N LEU A 172 5.78 -2.49 2.70
CA LEU A 172 6.91 -3.42 2.51
C LEU A 172 6.45 -4.87 2.45
N VAL A 173 5.54 -5.28 3.34
CA VAL A 173 4.96 -6.62 3.33
C VAL A 173 4.19 -6.87 2.02
N ALA A 174 3.42 -5.88 1.55
CA ALA A 174 2.69 -6.00 0.29
C ALA A 174 3.64 -6.11 -0.93
N MET A 175 4.73 -5.32 -0.96
CA MET A 175 5.73 -5.37 -2.01
C MET A 175 6.46 -6.72 -2.04
N GLU A 176 6.85 -7.24 -0.88
CA GLU A 176 7.52 -8.54 -0.79
C GLU A 176 6.60 -9.68 -1.24
N LYS A 177 5.32 -9.63 -0.85
CA LYS A 177 4.31 -10.57 -1.33
C LYS A 177 4.10 -10.49 -2.85
N TYR A 178 4.09 -9.28 -3.41
CA TYR A 178 3.98 -9.09 -4.86
C TYR A 178 5.20 -9.67 -5.59
N ARG A 179 6.41 -9.41 -5.07
CA ARG A 179 7.66 -9.94 -5.60
C ARG A 179 7.68 -11.47 -5.61
N GLN A 180 7.25 -12.09 -4.50
CA GLN A 180 7.13 -13.56 -4.39
C GLN A 180 6.15 -14.12 -5.42
N LYS A 181 4.93 -13.57 -5.50
CA LYS A 181 3.93 -13.99 -6.49
C LYS A 181 4.43 -13.82 -7.93
N HIS A 182 5.18 -12.76 -8.21
CA HIS A 182 5.75 -12.54 -9.53
C HIS A 182 6.79 -13.61 -9.88
N MET A 183 7.67 -13.95 -8.94
CA MET A 183 8.67 -15.01 -9.12
C MET A 183 8.01 -16.38 -9.32
N GLU A 184 6.97 -16.70 -8.55
CA GLU A 184 6.18 -17.93 -8.69
C GLU A 184 5.53 -18.02 -10.08
N SER A 185 4.92 -16.92 -10.55
CA SER A 185 4.30 -16.89 -11.88
C SER A 185 5.31 -17.10 -13.01
N LEU A 186 6.53 -16.53 -12.89
CA LEU A 186 7.60 -16.78 -13.84
C LEU A 186 8.04 -18.24 -13.82
N HIS A 187 8.20 -18.83 -12.63
CA HIS A 187 8.61 -20.22 -12.47
C HIS A 187 7.56 -21.19 -13.00
N GLU A 188 6.28 -20.95 -12.69
CA GLU A 188 5.15 -21.71 -13.22
C GLU A 188 5.07 -21.59 -14.74
N GLY A 189 5.22 -20.39 -15.29
CA GLY A 189 5.24 -20.16 -16.73
C GLY A 189 6.36 -20.91 -17.45
N TYR A 190 7.57 -20.90 -16.89
CA TYR A 190 8.71 -21.65 -17.41
C TYR A 190 8.48 -23.16 -17.33
N ASN A 191 8.06 -23.66 -16.17
CA ASN A 191 7.80 -25.09 -15.96
C ASN A 191 6.69 -25.61 -16.88
N ARG A 192 5.64 -24.81 -17.10
CA ARG A 192 4.56 -25.17 -18.03
C ARG A 192 5.08 -25.28 -19.45
N ARG A 193 5.86 -24.31 -19.93
CA ARG A 193 6.46 -24.36 -21.28
C ARG A 193 7.42 -25.55 -21.42
N MET A 194 8.20 -25.84 -20.39
CA MET A 194 9.12 -26.97 -20.38
C MET A 194 8.38 -28.31 -20.41
N SER A 195 7.29 -28.46 -19.64
CA SER A 195 6.43 -29.65 -19.69
C SER A 195 5.84 -29.85 -21.07
N THR A 196 5.26 -28.78 -21.66
CA THR A 196 4.69 -28.84 -23.00
C THR A 196 5.75 -29.19 -24.05
N PHE A 197 6.95 -28.63 -23.96
CA PHE A 197 8.06 -28.99 -24.86
C PHE A 197 8.43 -30.48 -24.74
N ARG A 198 8.56 -30.98 -23.50
CA ARG A 198 8.88 -32.38 -23.23
C ARG A 198 7.79 -33.33 -23.75
N GLU A 199 6.53 -33.01 -23.49
CA GLU A 199 5.37 -33.78 -23.97
C GLU A 199 5.29 -33.78 -25.50
N ASN A 200 5.48 -32.62 -26.14
CA ASN A 200 5.51 -32.53 -27.59
C ASN A 200 6.62 -33.38 -28.20
N TYR A 201 7.83 -33.33 -27.63
CA TYR A 201 8.94 -34.15 -28.08
C TYR A 201 8.64 -35.64 -27.90
N HIS A 202 8.10 -36.04 -26.74
CA HIS A 202 7.71 -37.43 -26.50
C HIS A 202 6.65 -37.92 -27.49
N ASN A 203 5.62 -37.10 -27.74
CA ASN A 203 4.58 -37.40 -28.73
C ASN A 203 5.14 -37.52 -30.15
N GLN A 204 6.09 -36.66 -30.53
CA GLN A 204 6.76 -36.75 -31.84
C GLN A 204 7.54 -38.07 -31.97
N VAL A 205 8.31 -38.45 -30.94
CA VAL A 205 9.06 -39.71 -30.93
C VAL A 205 8.13 -40.91 -30.99
N GLU A 206 7.04 -40.92 -30.22
CA GLU A 206 6.05 -42.00 -30.25
C GLU A 206 5.34 -42.09 -31.59
N THR A 207 5.03 -40.96 -32.22
CA THR A 207 4.45 -40.92 -33.57
C THR A 207 5.37 -41.59 -34.58
N ILE A 208 6.66 -41.25 -34.55
CA ILE A 208 7.68 -41.85 -35.43
C ILE A 208 7.78 -43.35 -35.15
N ARG A 209 7.91 -43.74 -33.87
CA ARG A 209 7.98 -45.13 -33.44
C ARG A 209 6.80 -45.95 -33.95
N ASN A 210 5.57 -45.44 -33.77
CA ASN A 210 4.35 -46.10 -34.23
C ASN A 210 4.30 -46.21 -35.76
N SER A 211 4.72 -45.18 -36.49
CA SER A 211 4.75 -45.23 -37.96
C SER A 211 5.71 -46.31 -38.50
N TYR A 212 6.85 -46.52 -37.83
CA TYR A 212 7.80 -47.58 -38.17
C TYR A 212 7.28 -48.96 -37.77
N LEU A 213 6.64 -49.10 -36.60
CA LEU A 213 6.01 -50.34 -36.16
C LEU A 213 4.92 -50.77 -37.15
N GLU A 214 4.04 -49.85 -37.53
CA GLU A 214 2.97 -50.12 -38.50
C GLU A 214 3.53 -50.48 -39.89
N SER A 215 4.55 -49.75 -40.35
CA SER A 215 5.23 -50.09 -41.62
C SER A 215 5.84 -51.49 -41.58
N SER A 216 6.47 -51.87 -40.46
CA SER A 216 7.06 -53.19 -40.24
C SER A 216 6.00 -54.30 -40.24
N GLU A 217 4.87 -54.09 -39.56
CA GLU A 217 3.73 -55.01 -39.58
C GLU A 217 3.19 -55.20 -41.00
N ARG A 218 2.95 -54.11 -41.74
CA ARG A 218 2.49 -54.19 -43.14
C ARG A 218 3.43 -55.02 -44.03
N PHE A 219 4.75 -54.90 -43.87
CA PHE A 219 5.70 -55.74 -44.61
C PHE A 219 5.68 -57.20 -44.18
N ARG A 220 5.44 -57.48 -42.89
CA ARG A 220 5.27 -58.84 -42.38
C ARG A 220 4.00 -59.47 -42.96
N ASP A 221 2.89 -58.74 -42.93
CA ASP A 221 1.60 -59.18 -43.43
C ASP A 221 1.64 -59.40 -44.94
N TYR A 222 2.25 -58.50 -45.70
CA TYR A 222 2.43 -58.68 -47.14
C TYR A 222 3.22 -59.95 -47.47
N ARG A 223 4.32 -60.21 -46.74
CA ARG A 223 5.10 -61.44 -46.93
C ARG A 223 4.30 -62.68 -46.53
N GLN A 224 3.51 -62.60 -45.47
CA GLN A 224 2.66 -63.69 -45.02
C GLN A 224 1.56 -64.00 -46.06
N ALA A 225 0.85 -62.99 -46.53
CA ALA A 225 -0.16 -63.11 -47.58
C ALA A 225 0.43 -63.66 -48.89
N GLN A 226 1.63 -63.24 -49.28
CA GLN A 226 2.34 -63.80 -50.44
C GLN A 226 2.67 -65.28 -50.26
N LYS A 227 3.16 -65.68 -49.08
CA LYS A 227 3.39 -67.10 -48.77
C LYS A 227 2.10 -67.91 -48.82
N GLU A 228 1.02 -67.38 -48.24
CA GLU A 228 -0.30 -68.02 -48.25
C GLU A 228 -0.84 -68.18 -49.68
N ASN A 229 -0.68 -67.17 -50.54
CA ASN A 229 -1.09 -67.24 -51.95
C ASN A 229 -0.30 -68.31 -52.72
N VAL A 230 1.04 -68.33 -52.58
CA VAL A 230 1.88 -69.37 -53.20
C VAL A 230 1.51 -70.76 -52.68
N GLN A 231 1.29 -70.88 -51.36
CA GLN A 231 0.88 -72.13 -50.74
C GLN A 231 -0.46 -72.62 -51.29
N GLN A 232 -1.46 -71.73 -51.39
CA GLN A 232 -2.75 -72.06 -51.99
C GLN A 232 -2.62 -72.52 -53.44
N HIS A 233 -1.77 -71.86 -54.24
CA HIS A 233 -1.53 -72.27 -55.63
C HIS A 233 -0.87 -73.66 -55.70
N LEU A 234 0.13 -73.93 -54.85
CA LEU A 234 0.79 -75.23 -54.77
C LEU A 234 -0.19 -76.32 -54.33
N ASP A 235 -1.01 -76.07 -53.31
CA ASP A 235 -2.04 -77.01 -52.83
C ASP A 235 -3.05 -77.32 -53.94
N GLY A 236 -3.46 -76.31 -54.71
CA GLY A 236 -4.31 -76.50 -55.90
C GLY A 236 -3.66 -77.40 -56.96
N TYR A 237 -2.37 -77.21 -57.24
CA TYR A 237 -1.62 -78.04 -58.18
C TYR A 237 -1.45 -79.48 -57.69
N TYR A 238 -1.11 -79.68 -56.41
CA TYR A 238 -1.03 -81.00 -55.79
C TYR A 238 -2.37 -81.75 -55.86
N GLN A 239 -3.48 -81.05 -55.60
CA GLN A 239 -4.82 -81.63 -55.77
C GLN A 239 -5.09 -82.05 -57.22
N GLN A 240 -4.68 -81.26 -58.22
CA GLN A 240 -4.84 -81.64 -59.63
C GLN A 240 -4.03 -82.89 -60.00
N ILE A 241 -2.76 -82.97 -59.59
CA ILE A 241 -1.93 -84.16 -59.80
C ILE A 241 -2.55 -85.38 -59.11
N SER A 242 -3.01 -85.21 -57.87
CA SER A 242 -3.66 -86.29 -57.12
C SER A 242 -4.89 -86.81 -57.87
N ARG A 243 -5.75 -85.92 -58.36
CA ARG A 243 -6.90 -86.28 -59.20
C ARG A 243 -6.47 -86.99 -60.49
N LEU A 244 -5.48 -86.48 -61.22
CA LEU A 244 -4.97 -87.12 -62.45
C LEU A 244 -4.42 -88.53 -62.19
N ARG A 245 -3.67 -88.70 -61.11
CA ARG A 245 -3.16 -90.01 -60.68
C ARG A 245 -4.31 -90.97 -60.37
N GLU A 246 -5.35 -90.49 -59.68
CA GLU A 246 -6.55 -91.28 -59.38
C GLU A 246 -7.32 -91.66 -60.66
N PHE A 247 -7.49 -90.73 -61.59
CA PHE A 247 -8.09 -91.02 -62.90
C PHE A 247 -7.30 -92.07 -63.69
N GLY A 248 -5.97 -91.96 -63.72
CA GLY A 248 -5.09 -92.94 -64.35
C GLY A 248 -5.22 -94.32 -63.71
N HIS A 249 -5.24 -94.38 -62.38
CA HIS A 249 -5.45 -95.62 -61.62
C HIS A 249 -6.77 -96.29 -62.00
N LYS A 250 -7.89 -95.55 -61.89
CA LYS A 250 -9.22 -96.05 -62.26
C LYS A 250 -9.28 -96.52 -63.71
N ARG A 251 -8.61 -95.83 -64.64
CA ARG A 251 -8.55 -96.24 -66.05
C ARG A 251 -7.80 -97.57 -66.23
N VAL A 252 -6.68 -97.76 -65.53
CA VAL A 252 -5.92 -99.02 -65.56
C VAL A 252 -6.73 -100.16 -64.97
N GLU A 253 -7.41 -99.94 -63.84
CA GLU A 253 -8.31 -100.93 -63.24
C GLU A 253 -9.42 -101.33 -64.22
N HIS A 254 -10.10 -100.36 -64.85
CA HIS A 254 -11.13 -100.66 -65.85
C HIS A 254 -10.60 -101.45 -67.05
N LEU A 255 -9.38 -101.17 -67.52
CA LEU A 255 -8.75 -101.93 -68.59
C LEU A 255 -8.41 -103.35 -68.14
N TRP A 256 -7.89 -103.50 -66.91
CA TRP A 256 -7.57 -104.80 -66.33
C TRP A 256 -8.82 -105.67 -66.15
N GLU A 257 -9.90 -105.13 -65.57
CA GLU A 257 -11.19 -105.82 -65.43
C GLU A 257 -11.78 -106.24 -66.79
N SER A 258 -11.68 -105.38 -67.81
CA SER A 258 -12.15 -105.67 -69.17
C SER A 258 -11.33 -106.78 -69.84
N TYR A 259 -10.01 -106.73 -69.67
CA TYR A 259 -9.10 -107.78 -70.15
C TYR A 259 -9.39 -109.11 -69.46
N GLU A 260 -9.51 -109.12 -68.13
CA GLU A 260 -9.83 -110.30 -67.34
C GLU A 260 -11.16 -110.93 -67.77
N LYS A 261 -12.21 -110.11 -67.96
CA LYS A 261 -13.51 -110.58 -68.49
C LYS A 261 -13.36 -111.21 -69.87
N SER A 262 -12.58 -110.61 -70.76
CA SER A 262 -12.34 -111.12 -72.13
C SER A 262 -11.57 -112.45 -72.11
N VAL A 263 -10.52 -112.55 -71.30
CA VAL A 263 -9.75 -113.79 -71.13
C VAL A 263 -10.62 -114.89 -70.52
N ASN A 264 -11.40 -114.56 -69.49
CA ASN A 264 -12.31 -115.51 -68.87
C ASN A 264 -13.38 -115.99 -69.86
N ALA A 265 -13.93 -115.10 -70.69
CA ALA A 265 -14.85 -115.48 -71.77
C ALA A 265 -14.22 -116.42 -72.80
N VAL A 266 -12.95 -116.19 -73.18
CA VAL A 266 -12.20 -117.10 -74.06
C VAL A 266 -11.97 -118.46 -73.38
N ARG A 267 -11.57 -118.46 -72.10
CA ARG A 267 -11.39 -119.69 -71.29
C ARG A 267 -12.67 -120.49 -71.17
N THR A 268 -13.80 -119.85 -70.87
CA THR A 268 -15.11 -120.53 -70.79
C THR A 268 -15.52 -121.07 -72.16
N PHE A 269 -15.35 -120.30 -73.23
CA PHE A 269 -15.61 -120.78 -74.60
C PHE A 269 -14.75 -121.99 -74.97
N THR A 270 -13.45 -121.97 -74.64
CA THR A 270 -12.56 -123.13 -74.89
C THR A 270 -12.95 -124.34 -74.05
N LEU A 271 -13.36 -124.14 -72.79
CA LEU A 271 -13.88 -125.22 -71.94
C LEU A 271 -15.19 -125.79 -72.51
N GLU A 272 -16.13 -124.96 -72.93
CA GLU A 272 -17.38 -125.39 -73.57
C GLU A 272 -17.13 -126.15 -74.88
N GLN A 273 -16.22 -125.67 -75.73
CA GLN A 273 -15.81 -126.39 -76.93
C GLN A 273 -15.18 -127.75 -76.61
N ARG A 274 -14.32 -127.83 -75.58
CA ARG A 274 -13.72 -129.11 -75.15
C ARG A 274 -14.77 -130.07 -74.60
N LEU A 275 -15.73 -129.59 -73.82
CA LEU A 275 -16.84 -130.41 -73.31
C LEU A 275 -17.74 -130.95 -74.43
N LYS A 276 -17.95 -130.18 -75.52
CA LYS A 276 -18.66 -130.65 -76.72
C LYS A 276 -17.91 -131.72 -77.52
N ILE A 277 -16.59 -131.86 -77.34
CA ILE A 277 -15.77 -132.89 -78.02
C ILE A 277 -15.64 -134.16 -77.17
N LEU A 278 -15.90 -134.07 -75.86
CA LEU A 278 -15.78 -135.18 -74.90
C LEU A 278 -17.12 -135.88 -74.59
N ASN A 279 -18.23 -135.40 -75.13
CA ASN A 279 -19.55 -136.06 -75.21
C ASN A 279 -19.85 -136.44 -76.65
#